data_AF-A0A1S1NMJ3-F1
#
_entry.id   AF-A0A1S1NMJ3-F1
#
_cell.length_a   1.000
_cell.length_b   1.000
_cell.length_c   1.000
_cell.angle_alpha   90.00
_cell.angle_beta   90.00
_cell.angle_gamma   90.00
#
_symmetry.space_group_name_H-M   'P 1'
#
loop_
_entity.id
_entity.type
_entity.pdbx_description
1 polymer ?
#
loop_
_entity_poly.entity_id
_entity_poly.type
_entity_poly.pdbx_seq_one_letter_code
_entity_poly.pdbx_strand_id
1 'polypeptide(L)'
;MLQFQVDIDTAGFSPDVDAVVTEEVRPAIAGALNEIAFAARDAVREAMKEGFDRPTPFTLEGVKVFTARVSGSGPLDVVVFIADRQAGYLDLEITPGTRRAGMPATTRRGPLIPGPAAPRDRFGNLPRDLTGILDRARWEATAW
;
A
#
# COMPACT_ATOMS: atom_id res chain seq x y z
N MET A 1 3.99 69.79 10.18
CA MET A 1 4.62 68.46 10.25
C MET A 1 3.55 67.51 10.74
N LEU A 2 3.04 66.62 9.87
CA LEU A 2 1.99 65.67 10.27
C LEU A 2 2.63 64.49 10.98
N GLN A 3 2.22 64.25 12.24
CA GLN A 3 2.47 62.99 12.93
C GLN A 3 1.24 62.10 12.74
N PHE A 4 1.47 60.90 12.23
CA PHE A 4 0.48 59.83 12.24
C PHE A 4 0.82 58.90 13.40
N GLN A 5 -0.19 58.54 14.17
CA GLN A 5 -0.10 57.56 15.24
C GLN A 5 -0.96 56.37 14.82
N VAL A 6 -0.34 55.18 14.73
CA VAL A 6 -1.01 53.93 14.37
C VAL A 6 -1.02 53.07 15.62
N ASP A 7 -2.22 52.76 16.11
CA ASP A 7 -2.44 51.76 17.15
C ASP A 7 -2.79 50.43 16.48
N ILE A 8 -1.96 49.40 16.73
CA ILE A 8 -2.18 48.05 16.22
C ILE A 8 -2.64 47.18 17.40
N ASP A 9 -3.84 46.63 17.28
CA ASP A 9 -4.36 45.65 18.25
C ASP A 9 -3.66 44.30 18.04
N THR A 10 -2.65 44.04 18.87
CA THR A 10 -1.93 42.76 18.85
C THR A 10 -2.66 41.65 19.58
N ALA A 11 -3.67 41.96 20.40
CA ALA A 11 -4.39 40.97 21.19
C ALA A 11 -5.47 40.25 20.37
N GLY A 12 -6.15 40.97 19.47
CA GLY A 12 -7.09 40.39 18.50
C GLY A 12 -6.42 39.72 17.31
N PHE A 13 -5.17 40.09 16.99
CA PHE A 13 -4.47 39.56 15.82
C PHE A 13 -4.04 38.09 15.95
N SER A 14 -3.58 37.64 17.14
CA SER A 14 -3.08 36.26 17.27
C SER A 14 -4.18 35.20 17.13
N PRO A 15 -5.39 35.34 17.72
CA PRO A 15 -6.47 34.37 17.53
C PRO A 15 -6.95 34.28 16.08
N ASP A 16 -6.97 35.40 15.36
CA ASP A 16 -7.37 35.42 13.93
C ASP A 16 -6.36 34.68 13.06
N VAL A 17 -5.06 34.87 13.33
CA VAL A 17 -3.99 34.12 12.66
C VAL A 17 -4.08 32.63 12.98
N ASP A 18 -4.32 32.26 14.24
CA ASP A 18 -4.46 30.87 14.66
C ASP A 18 -5.67 30.19 14.01
N ALA A 19 -6.78 30.93 13.85
CA ALA A 19 -7.97 30.48 13.15
C ALA A 19 -7.65 30.19 11.67
N VAL A 20 -7.02 31.13 10.97
CA VAL A 20 -6.62 30.93 9.55
C VAL A 20 -5.67 29.73 9.40
N VAL A 21 -4.69 29.58 10.31
CA VAL A 21 -3.78 28.43 10.26
C VAL A 21 -4.51 27.10 10.44
N THR A 22 -5.49 27.07 11.36
CA THR A 22 -6.22 25.85 11.70
C THR A 22 -7.30 25.49 10.67
N GLU A 23 -8.01 26.49 10.15
CA GLU A 23 -9.17 26.32 9.28
C GLU A 23 -8.80 26.24 7.79
N GLU A 24 -7.69 26.85 7.36
CA GLU A 24 -7.31 26.93 5.95
C GLU A 24 -5.97 26.25 5.68
N VAL A 25 -4.91 26.68 6.40
CA VAL A 25 -3.54 26.26 6.07
C VAL A 25 -3.32 24.78 6.35
N ARG A 26 -3.71 24.27 7.53
CA ARG A 26 -3.53 22.84 7.85
C ARG A 26 -4.35 21.91 6.95
N PRO A 27 -5.64 22.17 6.67
CA PRO A 27 -6.37 21.40 5.67
C PRO A 27 -5.73 21.40 4.29
N ALA A 28 -5.24 22.56 3.82
CA ALA A 28 -4.56 22.65 2.52
C ALA A 28 -3.28 21.80 2.49
N ILE A 29 -2.47 21.84 3.55
CA ILE A 29 -1.27 21.00 3.68
C ILE A 29 -1.64 19.51 3.69
N ALA A 30 -2.66 19.11 4.46
CA ALA A 30 -3.12 17.73 4.50
C ALA A 30 -3.61 17.25 3.13
N GLY A 31 -4.33 18.11 2.39
CA GLY A 31 -4.74 17.87 1.01
C GLY A 31 -3.54 17.62 0.09
N ALA A 32 -2.57 18.54 0.09
CA ALA A 32 -1.35 18.42 -0.71
C ALA A 32 -0.56 17.14 -0.41
N LEU A 33 -0.39 16.80 0.87
CA LEU A 33 0.28 15.55 1.27
C LEU A 33 -0.47 14.31 0.75
N ASN A 34 -1.80 14.31 0.83
CA ASN A 34 -2.62 13.21 0.34
C ASN A 34 -2.53 13.07 -1.19
N GLU A 35 -2.53 14.17 -1.94
CA GLU A 35 -2.34 14.15 -3.39
C GLU A 35 -0.99 13.56 -3.78
N ILE A 36 0.10 14.00 -3.12
CA ILE A 36 1.44 13.43 -3.34
C ILE A 36 1.45 11.93 -3.02
N ALA A 37 0.83 11.50 -1.93
CA ALA A 37 0.77 10.10 -1.54
C ALA A 37 -0.03 9.24 -2.54
N PHE A 38 -1.12 9.75 -3.10
CA PHE A 38 -1.88 9.05 -4.14
C PHE A 38 -1.09 8.96 -5.45
N ALA A 39 -0.42 10.03 -5.86
CA ALA A 39 0.47 10.00 -7.03
C ALA A 39 1.60 8.99 -6.84
N ALA A 40 2.22 8.95 -5.66
CA ALA A 40 3.25 7.97 -5.33
C ALA A 40 2.73 6.53 -5.35
N ARG A 41 1.54 6.27 -4.76
CA ARG A 41 0.88 4.96 -4.84
C ARG A 41 0.69 4.51 -6.28
N ASP A 42 0.21 5.39 -7.14
CA ASP A 42 -0.08 5.06 -8.54
C ASP A 42 1.22 4.85 -9.33
N ALA A 43 2.26 5.65 -9.08
CA ALA A 43 3.59 5.43 -9.64
C ALA A 43 4.18 4.06 -9.23
N VAL A 44 4.07 3.66 -7.97
CA VAL A 44 4.49 2.31 -7.52
C VAL A 44 3.72 1.23 -8.25
N ARG A 45 2.40 1.40 -8.44
CA ARG A 45 1.58 0.42 -9.17
C ARG A 45 1.98 0.28 -10.63
N GLU A 46 2.31 1.38 -11.31
CA GLU A 46 2.83 1.31 -12.68
C GLU A 46 4.18 0.60 -12.71
N ALA A 47 5.10 0.94 -11.81
CA ALA A 47 6.38 0.25 -11.69
C ALA A 47 6.22 -1.26 -11.43
N MET A 48 5.22 -1.67 -10.64
CA MET A 48 4.90 -3.09 -10.43
C MET A 48 4.38 -3.77 -11.70
N LYS A 49 3.61 -3.08 -12.56
CA LYS A 49 3.15 -3.64 -13.84
C LYS A 49 4.30 -3.86 -14.82
N GLU A 50 5.32 -3.00 -14.77
CA GLU A 50 6.51 -3.12 -15.60
C GLU A 50 7.47 -4.19 -15.06
N GLY A 51 7.65 -4.25 -13.73
CA GLY A 51 8.61 -5.12 -13.08
C GLY A 51 8.15 -6.57 -12.88
N PHE A 52 6.85 -6.81 -12.72
CA PHE A 52 6.31 -8.15 -12.48
C PHE A 52 5.67 -8.77 -13.74
N ASP A 53 5.84 -10.09 -13.92
CA ASP A 53 5.13 -10.82 -14.97
C ASP A 53 3.64 -10.93 -14.59
N ARG A 54 2.78 -10.22 -15.34
CA ARG A 54 1.31 -10.29 -15.26
C ARG A 54 0.76 -10.24 -13.81
N PRO A 55 1.07 -9.17 -13.04
CA PRO A 55 0.60 -9.07 -11.67
C PRO A 55 -0.93 -9.03 -11.59
N THR A 56 -1.49 -9.69 -10.56
CA THR A 56 -2.93 -9.72 -10.35
C THR A 56 -3.44 -8.38 -9.79
N PRO A 57 -4.73 -8.03 -9.95
CA PRO A 57 -5.32 -6.86 -9.29
C PRO A 57 -5.11 -6.89 -7.77
N PHE A 58 -5.20 -8.06 -7.15
CA PHE A 58 -4.92 -8.23 -5.72
C PHE A 58 -3.50 -7.80 -5.32
N THR A 59 -2.51 -8.01 -6.21
CA THR A 59 -1.12 -7.61 -6.01
C THR A 59 -0.99 -6.09 -6.10
N LEU A 60 -1.49 -5.50 -7.19
CA LEU A 60 -1.40 -4.07 -7.47
C LEU A 60 -2.20 -3.22 -6.46
N GLU A 61 -3.39 -3.66 -6.10
CA GLU A 61 -4.24 -3.00 -5.11
C GLU A 61 -3.71 -3.13 -3.67
N GLY A 62 -2.66 -3.93 -3.47
CA GLY A 62 -1.92 -4.05 -2.21
C GLY A 62 -1.15 -2.79 -1.84
N VAL A 63 -0.84 -1.91 -2.79
CA VAL A 63 -0.26 -0.58 -2.49
C VAL A 63 -1.36 0.32 -1.94
N LYS A 64 -1.22 0.75 -0.69
CA LYS A 64 -2.20 1.51 0.11
C LYS A 64 -1.58 2.82 0.62
N VAL A 65 -2.45 3.70 1.09
CA VAL A 65 -2.09 5.01 1.65
C VAL A 65 -2.78 5.18 3.00
N PHE A 66 -2.00 5.50 4.03
CA PHE A 66 -2.52 6.16 5.23
C PHE A 66 -2.51 7.66 4.98
N THR A 67 -3.70 8.25 4.93
CA THR A 67 -3.93 9.66 4.59
C THR A 67 -3.75 10.55 5.82
N ALA A 68 -3.20 11.74 5.61
CA ALA A 68 -3.19 12.80 6.60
C ALA A 68 -4.64 13.19 6.95
N ARG A 69 -4.90 13.40 8.23
CA ARG A 69 -6.19 13.86 8.77
C ARG A 69 -5.96 15.10 9.60
N VAL A 70 -6.82 16.10 9.44
CA VAL A 70 -6.73 17.39 10.17
C VAL A 70 -7.24 17.28 11.61
N SER A 71 -7.49 16.07 12.11
CA SER A 71 -7.99 15.88 13.47
C SER A 71 -6.88 16.13 14.50
N GLY A 72 -7.04 17.17 15.32
CA GLY A 72 -6.12 17.50 16.43
C GLY A 72 -4.86 18.26 16.00
N SER A 73 -4.00 18.61 16.96
CA SER A 73 -2.80 19.45 16.76
C SER A 73 -1.52 18.67 16.40
N GLY A 74 -1.61 17.37 16.14
CA GLY A 74 -0.47 16.51 15.82
C GLY A 74 0.17 16.80 14.45
N PRO A 75 1.34 16.18 14.14
CA PRO A 75 1.93 16.28 12.82
C PRO A 75 0.99 15.71 11.74
N LEU A 76 1.06 16.28 10.54
CA LEU A 76 0.36 15.77 9.36
C LEU A 76 1.30 14.84 8.61
N ASP A 77 1.06 13.54 8.73
CA ASP A 77 1.87 12.51 8.09
C ASP A 77 1.05 11.71 7.09
N VAL A 78 1.73 11.24 6.05
CA VAL A 78 1.21 10.28 5.07
C VAL A 78 2.17 9.12 4.94
N VAL A 79 1.62 7.92 4.73
CA VAL A 79 2.45 6.73 4.50
C VAL A 79 1.90 5.97 3.31
N VAL A 80 2.77 5.74 2.32
CA VAL A 80 2.52 4.78 1.24
C VAL A 80 3.14 3.45 1.66
N PHE A 81 2.36 2.38 1.61
CA PHE A 81 2.80 1.07 2.10
C PHE A 81 2.20 -0.07 1.28
N ILE A 82 2.79 -1.25 1.43
CA ILE A 82 2.23 -2.51 0.90
C ILE A 82 1.48 -3.19 2.04
N ALA A 83 0.21 -3.53 1.82
CA ALA A 83 -0.59 -4.24 2.80
C ALA A 83 0.03 -5.60 3.17
N ASP A 84 -0.07 -5.98 4.45
CA ASP A 84 0.65 -7.12 5.05
C ASP A 84 0.51 -8.43 4.26
N ARG A 85 -0.68 -8.71 3.75
CA ARG A 85 -0.94 -9.96 3.00
C ARG A 85 -0.17 -10.00 1.68
N GLN A 86 -0.01 -8.86 1.02
CA GLN A 86 0.77 -8.73 -0.20
C GLN A 86 2.25 -8.68 0.10
N ALA A 87 2.65 -7.92 1.11
CA ALA A 87 4.03 -7.84 1.59
C ALA A 87 4.58 -9.24 1.90
N GLY A 88 3.79 -10.09 2.54
CA GLY A 88 4.22 -11.43 2.95
C GLY A 88 4.71 -12.35 1.81
N TYR A 89 4.20 -12.22 0.58
CA TYR A 89 4.73 -13.00 -0.56
C TYR A 89 5.62 -12.19 -1.50
N LEU A 90 5.44 -10.86 -1.56
CA LEU A 90 6.26 -9.95 -2.35
C LEU A 90 7.67 -9.78 -1.77
N ASP A 91 7.85 -10.00 -0.47
CA ASP A 91 9.17 -9.92 0.17
C ASP A 91 10.20 -10.80 -0.55
N LEU A 92 9.81 -12.00 -1.00
CA LEU A 92 10.69 -12.91 -1.73
C LEU A 92 10.92 -12.54 -3.21
N GLU A 93 10.12 -11.62 -3.76
CA GLU A 93 10.36 -11.07 -5.10
C GLU A 93 11.42 -9.95 -5.06
N ILE A 94 11.53 -9.26 -3.93
CA ILE A 94 12.49 -8.16 -3.71
C ILE A 94 13.78 -8.67 -3.07
N THR A 95 13.63 -9.48 -2.03
CA THR A 95 14.70 -10.09 -1.25
C THR A 95 14.77 -11.58 -1.59
N PRO A 96 15.68 -12.00 -2.48
CA PRO A 96 15.71 -13.38 -2.95
C PRO A 96 16.01 -14.35 -1.80
N GLY A 97 15.28 -15.46 -1.78
CA GLY A 97 15.38 -16.49 -0.74
C GLY A 97 14.59 -17.76 -1.08
N THR A 98 14.59 -18.73 -0.16
CA THR A 98 13.90 -20.01 -0.37
C THR A 98 12.47 -19.96 0.17
N ARG A 99 11.47 -20.24 -0.69
CA ARG A 99 10.08 -20.47 -0.27
C ARG A 99 9.95 -21.77 0.52
N ARG A 100 9.52 -21.70 1.77
CA ARG A 100 9.33 -22.85 2.67
C ARG A 100 7.84 -23.13 2.89
N ALA A 101 7.54 -24.37 3.27
CA ALA A 101 6.18 -24.75 3.68
C ALA A 101 5.65 -23.84 4.80
N GLY A 102 4.38 -23.44 4.70
CA GLY A 102 3.73 -22.55 5.66
C GLY A 102 4.05 -21.05 5.50
N MET A 103 4.96 -20.66 4.59
CA MET A 103 5.14 -19.25 4.22
C MET A 103 3.94 -18.73 3.39
N PRO A 104 3.75 -17.41 3.30
CA PRO A 104 2.77 -16.83 2.37
C PRO A 104 2.92 -17.37 0.95
N ALA A 105 1.80 -17.58 0.26
CA ALA A 105 1.72 -18.21 -1.07
C ALA A 105 2.30 -19.65 -1.17
N THR A 106 2.40 -20.37 -0.04
CA THR A 106 2.76 -21.80 -0.01
C THR A 106 1.68 -22.62 0.70
N THR A 107 1.76 -23.95 0.58
CA THR A 107 0.92 -24.90 1.31
C THR A 107 1.64 -25.41 2.56
N ARG A 108 0.96 -26.22 3.38
CA ARG A 108 1.59 -26.95 4.51
C ARG A 108 2.71 -27.90 4.07
N ARG A 109 2.76 -28.28 2.79
CA ARG A 109 3.77 -29.18 2.24
C ARG A 109 4.87 -28.47 1.45
N GLY A 110 4.74 -27.17 1.23
CA GLY A 110 5.71 -26.40 0.44
C GLY A 110 5.07 -25.52 -0.63
N PRO A 111 5.89 -24.83 -1.44
CA PRO A 111 5.43 -24.04 -2.57
C PRO A 111 4.73 -24.94 -3.59
N LEU A 112 3.59 -24.47 -4.10
CA LEU A 112 2.84 -25.18 -5.13
C LEU A 112 3.30 -24.67 -6.51
N ILE A 113 3.97 -25.53 -7.27
CA ILE A 113 4.49 -25.20 -8.60
C ILE A 113 3.64 -25.93 -9.65
N PRO A 114 2.89 -25.22 -10.51
CA PRO A 114 2.14 -25.85 -11.58
C PRO A 114 3.08 -26.52 -12.59
N GLY A 115 2.92 -27.83 -12.78
CA GLY A 115 3.62 -28.58 -13.84
C GLY A 115 3.29 -28.08 -15.26
N PRO A 116 4.00 -28.56 -16.29
CA PRO A 116 3.89 -28.01 -17.66
C PRO A 116 2.48 -28.02 -18.26
N ALA A 117 1.67 -29.05 -17.95
CA ALA A 117 0.30 -29.21 -18.45
C ALA A 117 -0.78 -28.71 -17.48
N ALA A 118 -0.41 -28.10 -16.35
CA ALA A 118 -1.38 -27.61 -15.39
C ALA A 118 -2.16 -26.42 -15.99
N PRO A 119 -3.51 -26.40 -15.89
CA PRO A 119 -4.29 -25.26 -16.33
C PRO A 119 -3.91 -24.03 -15.52
N ARG A 120 -3.75 -22.89 -16.19
CA ARG A 120 -3.40 -21.60 -15.57
C ARG A 120 -4.44 -20.55 -15.96
N ASP A 121 -4.67 -19.61 -15.06
CA ASP A 121 -5.46 -18.42 -15.38
C ASP A 121 -4.65 -17.44 -16.25
N ARG A 122 -5.28 -16.32 -16.63
CA ARG A 122 -4.64 -15.28 -17.45
C ARG A 122 -3.40 -14.64 -16.81
N PHE A 123 -3.24 -14.78 -15.50
CA PHE A 123 -2.10 -14.27 -14.72
C PHE A 123 -1.05 -15.35 -14.47
N GLY A 124 -1.23 -16.57 -15.00
CA GLY A 124 -0.30 -17.68 -14.80
C GLY A 124 -0.48 -18.44 -13.48
N ASN A 125 -1.51 -18.13 -12.68
CA ASN A 125 -1.78 -18.80 -11.42
C ASN A 125 -2.60 -20.08 -11.63
N LEU A 126 -2.49 -21.01 -10.68
CA LEU A 126 -3.40 -22.16 -10.62
C LEU A 126 -4.83 -21.69 -10.29
N PRO A 127 -5.87 -22.28 -10.92
CA PRO A 127 -7.25 -22.06 -10.54
C PRO A 127 -7.49 -22.31 -9.05
N ARG A 128 -8.33 -21.48 -8.43
CA ARG A 128 -8.57 -21.45 -6.98
C ARG A 128 -8.98 -22.82 -6.43
N ASP A 129 -9.79 -23.52 -7.20
CA ASP A 129 -10.42 -24.80 -6.90
C ASP A 129 -9.37 -25.92 -6.79
N LEU A 130 -8.31 -25.88 -7.60
CA LEU A 130 -7.20 -26.83 -7.56
C LEU A 130 -6.34 -26.66 -6.31
N THR A 131 -6.10 -25.43 -5.87
CA THR A 131 -5.28 -25.18 -4.66
C THR A 131 -5.91 -25.75 -3.39
N GLY A 132 -7.24 -25.63 -3.24
CA GLY A 132 -7.96 -26.19 -2.10
C GLY A 132 -8.08 -27.72 -2.13
N ILE A 133 -8.12 -28.32 -3.32
CA ILE A 133 -8.09 -29.78 -3.48
C ILE A 133 -6.72 -30.33 -3.05
N LEU A 134 -5.61 -29.68 -3.44
CA LEU A 134 -4.27 -30.15 -3.13
C LEU A 134 -3.89 -30.03 -1.64
N ASP A 135 -4.39 -29.01 -0.95
CA ASP A 135 -4.17 -28.87 0.50
C ASP A 135 -4.96 -29.92 1.32
N ARG A 136 -6.06 -30.45 0.75
CA ARG A 136 -6.88 -31.52 1.33
C ARG A 136 -6.48 -32.93 0.89
N ALA A 137 -5.91 -33.07 -0.31
CA ALA A 137 -5.56 -34.37 -0.88
C ALA A 137 -4.33 -34.96 -0.16
N ARG A 138 -4.45 -36.19 0.33
CA ARG A 138 -3.30 -37.03 0.70
C ARG A 138 -2.70 -37.53 -0.61
N TRP A 139 -1.58 -36.95 -1.04
CA TRP A 139 -0.86 -37.47 -2.20
C TRP A 139 -0.20 -38.76 -1.75
N GLU A 140 -0.76 -39.91 -2.13
CA GLU A 140 0.02 -41.14 -2.21
C GLU A 140 0.87 -40.97 -3.47
N ALA A 141 2.19 -40.89 -3.28
CA ALA A 141 3.14 -40.80 -4.36
C ALA A 141 3.08 -42.10 -5.18
N THR A 142 2.17 -42.15 -6.15
CA THR A 142 2.23 -43.18 -7.18
C THR A 142 3.30 -42.76 -8.16
N ALA A 143 4.36 -43.56 -8.16
CA ALA A 143 5.56 -43.44 -8.97
C ALA A 143 5.24 -43.18 -10.45
N TRP A 144 6.06 -42.30 -11.04
CA TRP A 144 6.44 -42.32 -12.45
C TRP A 144 7.97 -42.22 -12.48
#